data_AF-A0A4Q0T839-F1
#
_entry.id   AF-A0A4Q0T839-F1
#
_cell.length_a   1.000
_cell.length_b   1.000
_cell.length_c   1.000
_cell.angle_alpha   90.00
_cell.angle_beta   90.00
_cell.angle_gamma   90.00
#
_symmetry.space_group_name_H-M   'P 1'
#
loop_
_entity.id
_entity.type
_entity.pdbx_description
1 polymer ?
#
loop_
_entity_poly.entity_id
_entity_poly.type
_entity_poly.pdbx_seq_one_letter_code
_entity_poly.pdbx_strand_id
1 'polypeptide(L)'
;MLNTLQFHLEQMVHERGFLFHFADIVTGKRIWDCEMSSIDTAIFLCGALTCKAYFAGDTGPERQIRELATKLYERVDWPWMLNGGSTFSMGYKPESGFLKARWSTYCELMMLYLLAIGSTTHPIEPTYWQNFARPYINYAGFRYLSDLAPLFTHQYSHAWFDFRNQRDRYVNYFQNSVAATRAHKAFCLAQANQYSDDYWGVTASDSIAGYTAWGGPPMLGRIDGSVVPSAAAGSLPFLPQECLRTLMAMRERYEQNAWGRYGFVDAFHPTSDWYDTDIIGIDQGISLLMAENLRTEFVWKTFMSNPEPQAAMKLAGFHT
;
A
#
# COMPACT_ATOMS: atom_id res chain seq x y z
N MET A 1 6.30 19.10 -4.88
CA MET A 1 6.74 18.66 -3.54
C MET A 1 6.58 19.75 -2.48
N LEU A 2 7.36 20.85 -2.54
CA LEU A 2 7.28 21.92 -1.51
C LEU A 2 5.84 22.40 -1.24
N ASN A 3 5.12 22.83 -2.28
CA ASN A 3 3.72 23.28 -2.15
C ASN A 3 2.81 22.20 -1.58
N THR A 4 3.00 20.94 -1.98
CA THR A 4 2.20 19.80 -1.49
C THR A 4 2.41 19.59 0.01
N LEU A 5 3.65 19.50 0.48
CA LEU A 5 3.94 19.29 1.90
C LEU A 5 3.52 20.50 2.74
N GLN A 6 3.72 21.72 2.22
CA GLN A 6 3.29 22.94 2.89
C GLN A 6 1.77 22.99 3.04
N PHE A 7 1.03 22.67 1.97
CA PHE A 7 -0.43 22.56 2.03
C PHE A 7 -0.89 21.53 3.06
N HIS A 8 -0.26 20.35 3.13
CA HIS A 8 -0.60 19.32 4.11
C HIS A 8 -0.27 19.72 5.55
N LEU A 9 0.74 20.55 5.74
CA LEU A 9 1.10 21.03 7.07
C LEU A 9 0.17 22.16 7.52
N GLU A 10 -0.10 23.13 6.65
CA GLU A 10 -0.73 24.40 7.02
C GLU A 10 -2.24 24.46 6.76
N GLN A 11 -2.77 23.71 5.79
CA GLN A 11 -4.15 23.86 5.30
C GLN A 11 -4.97 22.58 5.37
N MET A 12 -4.37 21.41 5.11
CA MET A 12 -5.09 20.14 5.15
C MET A 12 -5.64 19.88 6.55
N VAL A 13 -6.95 19.66 6.64
CA VAL A 13 -7.61 19.42 7.92
C VAL A 13 -7.15 18.08 8.48
N HIS A 14 -6.77 18.10 9.75
CA HIS A 14 -6.29 16.93 10.48
C HIS A 14 -6.80 16.95 11.93
N GLU A 15 -6.80 15.81 12.58
CA GLU A 15 -7.00 15.62 14.02
C GLU A 15 -5.77 14.86 14.50
N ARG A 16 -5.04 15.43 15.46
CA ARG A 16 -3.88 14.74 16.05
C ARG A 16 -2.84 14.25 15.02
N GLY A 17 -2.70 14.99 13.93
CA GLY A 17 -1.81 14.69 12.80
C GLY A 17 -2.34 13.69 11.76
N PHE A 18 -3.44 12.98 12.03
CA PHE A 18 -4.06 12.08 11.05
C PHE A 18 -4.85 12.85 9.99
N LEU A 19 -4.91 12.32 8.77
CA LEU A 19 -5.59 12.94 7.64
C LEU A 19 -6.91 12.21 7.35
N PHE A 20 -7.88 12.93 6.76
CA PHE A 20 -9.09 12.32 6.22
C PHE A 20 -8.76 11.47 4.99
N HIS A 21 -9.48 10.35 4.82
CA HIS A 21 -9.35 9.45 3.66
C HIS A 21 -9.54 10.23 2.35
N PHE A 22 -10.53 11.12 2.33
CA PHE A 22 -10.78 12.02 1.21
C PHE A 22 -10.90 13.47 1.68
N ALA A 23 -10.23 14.35 0.96
CA ALA A 23 -10.30 15.79 1.16
C ALA A 23 -10.36 16.52 -0.17
N ASP A 24 -11.02 17.68 -0.17
CA ASP A 24 -11.03 18.60 -1.28
C ASP A 24 -9.62 19.17 -1.50
N ILE A 25 -9.08 19.01 -2.72
CA ILE A 25 -7.69 19.33 -3.04
C ILE A 25 -7.36 20.83 -2.97
N VAL A 26 -8.38 21.69 -2.97
CA VAL A 26 -8.20 23.16 -2.94
C VAL A 26 -8.29 23.68 -1.52
N THR A 27 -9.26 23.19 -0.74
CA THR A 27 -9.60 23.73 0.58
C THR A 27 -9.06 22.88 1.74
N GLY A 28 -8.66 21.64 1.47
CA GLY A 28 -8.18 20.69 2.49
C GLY A 28 -9.29 20.15 3.39
N LYS A 29 -10.56 20.48 3.12
CA LYS A 29 -11.71 20.04 3.90
C LYS A 29 -12.08 18.61 3.55
N ARG A 30 -12.45 17.83 4.57
CA ARG A 30 -13.04 16.50 4.45
C ARG A 30 -14.20 16.49 3.45
N ILE A 31 -14.29 15.43 2.64
CA ILE A 31 -15.44 15.17 1.76
C ILE A 31 -16.07 13.80 2.02
N TRP A 32 -17.32 13.63 1.58
CA TRP A 32 -18.09 12.37 1.62
C TRP A 32 -18.23 11.71 3.00
N ASP A 33 -18.21 12.50 4.07
CA ASP A 33 -18.27 12.02 5.45
C ASP A 33 -17.29 10.88 5.76
N CYS A 34 -16.16 10.85 5.03
CA CYS A 34 -15.14 9.82 5.16
C CYS A 34 -14.47 9.88 6.53
N GLU A 35 -13.95 8.77 7.00
CA GLU A 35 -13.15 8.75 8.22
C GLU A 35 -11.81 9.46 8.05
N MET A 36 -11.26 9.88 9.17
CA MET A 36 -9.82 9.99 9.32
C MET A 36 -9.20 8.61 9.23
N SER A 37 -8.29 8.43 8.30
CA SER A 37 -7.75 7.13 7.96
C SER A 37 -6.32 7.00 8.46
N SER A 38 -6.13 6.01 9.32
CA SER A 38 -4.81 5.69 9.86
C SER A 38 -3.87 5.16 8.79
N ILE A 39 -4.37 4.36 7.84
CA ILE A 39 -3.55 3.78 6.77
C ILE A 39 -3.20 4.79 5.69
N ASP A 40 -4.13 5.66 5.28
CA ASP A 40 -3.85 6.67 4.24
C ASP A 40 -2.87 7.72 4.77
N THR A 41 -2.97 8.05 6.06
CA THR A 41 -1.95 8.87 6.74
C THR A 41 -0.58 8.18 6.68
N ALA A 42 -0.50 6.88 6.94
CA ALA A 42 0.76 6.13 6.88
C ALA A 42 1.34 6.09 5.45
N ILE A 43 0.51 5.87 4.43
CA ILE A 43 0.91 5.91 3.01
C ILE A 43 1.46 7.29 2.64
N PHE A 44 0.75 8.36 3.01
CA PHE A 44 1.21 9.73 2.79
C PHE A 44 2.58 9.99 3.45
N LEU A 45 2.74 9.57 4.71
CA LEU A 45 3.99 9.74 5.44
C LEU A 45 5.15 8.95 4.85
N CYS A 46 4.92 7.75 4.33
CA CYS A 46 5.93 7.03 3.57
C CYS A 46 6.43 7.83 2.36
N GLY A 47 5.53 8.47 1.62
CA GLY A 47 5.89 9.40 0.54
C GLY A 47 6.63 10.64 1.04
N ALA A 48 6.17 11.26 2.12
CA ALA A 48 6.80 12.46 2.69
C ALA A 48 8.23 12.18 3.21
N LEU A 49 8.44 11.05 3.89
CA LEU A 49 9.76 10.63 4.36
C LEU A 49 10.68 10.20 3.20
N THR A 50 10.13 9.65 2.12
CA THR A 50 10.91 9.43 0.89
C THR A 50 11.40 10.77 0.33
N CYS A 51 10.55 11.81 0.30
CA CYS A 51 10.96 13.15 -0.10
C CYS A 51 12.02 13.75 0.84
N LYS A 52 11.87 13.57 2.16
CA LYS A 52 12.86 13.99 3.16
C LYS A 52 14.25 13.43 2.86
N ALA A 53 14.34 12.14 2.56
CA ALA A 53 15.61 11.49 2.24
C ALA A 53 16.17 11.89 0.87
N TYR A 54 15.31 12.05 -0.14
CA TYR A 54 15.76 12.39 -1.49
C TYR A 54 16.29 13.82 -1.60
N PHE A 55 15.56 14.79 -1.04
CA PHE A 55 15.94 16.21 -1.07
C PHE A 55 16.83 16.56 0.12
N ALA A 56 18.05 16.03 0.12
CA ALA A 56 18.97 16.07 1.26
C ALA A 56 19.75 17.40 1.43
N GLY A 57 19.63 18.37 0.50
CA GLY A 57 20.36 19.63 0.55
C GLY A 57 20.10 20.47 1.82
N ASP A 58 21.13 21.17 2.29
CA ASP A 58 21.10 21.97 3.54
C ASP A 58 20.64 23.42 3.37
N THR A 59 20.28 23.83 2.14
CA THR A 59 19.84 25.19 1.84
C THR A 59 18.63 25.21 0.91
N GLY A 60 17.93 26.34 0.88
CA GLY A 60 16.86 26.59 -0.08
C GLY A 60 15.67 25.63 0.04
N PRO A 61 15.02 25.30 -1.10
CA PRO A 61 13.82 24.46 -1.12
C PRO A 61 13.99 23.05 -0.55
N GLU A 62 15.17 22.44 -0.67
CA GLU A 62 15.41 21.07 -0.18
C GLU A 62 15.39 20.99 1.35
N ARG A 63 16.05 21.96 2.00
CA ARG A 63 15.96 22.11 3.46
C ARG A 63 14.51 22.28 3.91
N GLN A 64 13.72 23.09 3.20
CA GLN A 64 12.30 23.30 3.53
C GLN A 64 11.48 22.00 3.38
N ILE A 65 11.72 21.22 2.33
CA ILE A 65 11.07 19.92 2.13
C ILE A 65 11.36 18.98 3.31
N ARG A 66 12.62 18.89 3.74
CA ARG A 66 13.03 18.07 4.90
C ARG A 66 12.36 18.52 6.20
N GLU A 67 12.33 19.82 6.45
CA GLU A 67 11.70 20.39 7.64
C GLU A 67 10.19 20.15 7.66
N LEU A 68 9.51 20.33 6.52
CA LEU A 68 8.07 20.07 6.39
C LEU A 68 7.75 18.58 6.57
N ALA A 69 8.48 17.69 5.91
CA ALA A 69 8.29 16.25 6.03
C ALA A 69 8.52 15.76 7.47
N THR A 70 9.56 16.26 8.14
CA THR A 70 9.82 15.97 9.56
C THR A 70 8.66 16.44 10.44
N LYS A 71 8.21 17.69 10.29
CA LYS A 71 7.07 18.23 11.07
C LYS A 71 5.78 17.44 10.85
N LEU A 72 5.51 17.03 9.62
CA LEU A 72 4.32 16.23 9.28
C LEU A 72 4.34 14.87 10.00
N TYR A 73 5.49 14.19 9.99
CA TYR A 73 5.66 12.90 10.65
C TYR A 73 5.60 13.02 12.18
N GLU A 74 6.30 14.01 12.74
CA GLU A 74 6.36 14.24 14.19
C GLU A 74 5.03 14.72 14.80
N ARG A 75 4.12 15.28 13.98
CA ARG A 75 2.79 15.74 14.42
C ARG A 75 1.81 14.59 14.71
N VAL A 76 2.07 13.38 14.22
CA VAL A 76 1.11 12.26 14.33
C VAL A 76 1.14 11.64 15.72
N ASP A 77 0.01 11.72 16.44
CA ASP A 77 -0.17 11.15 17.78
C ASP A 77 -0.56 9.66 17.68
N TRP A 78 0.43 8.79 17.46
CA TRP A 78 0.16 7.36 17.25
C TRP A 78 -0.61 6.69 18.41
N PRO A 79 -0.31 6.94 19.70
CA PRO A 79 -1.08 6.39 20.82
C PRO A 79 -2.57 6.77 20.79
N TRP A 80 -2.91 7.97 20.33
CA TRP A 80 -4.32 8.37 20.20
C TRP A 80 -5.11 7.44 19.27
N MET A 81 -4.53 7.04 18.13
CA MET A 81 -5.20 6.17 17.15
C MET A 81 -5.32 4.70 17.62
N LEU A 82 -4.60 4.30 18.67
CA LEU A 82 -4.87 3.02 19.34
C LEU A 82 -6.22 3.04 20.06
N ASN A 83 -6.76 4.20 20.42
CA ASN A 83 -8.02 4.33 21.18
C ASN A 83 -8.03 3.40 22.41
N GLY A 84 -6.93 3.37 23.16
CA GLY A 84 -6.74 2.53 24.35
C GLY A 84 -6.66 1.01 24.11
N GLY A 85 -6.72 0.55 22.86
CA GLY A 85 -6.63 -0.88 22.52
C GLY A 85 -5.22 -1.36 22.20
N SER A 86 -5.09 -2.66 21.90
CA SER A 86 -3.82 -3.32 21.59
C SER A 86 -3.44 -3.27 20.10
N THR A 87 -4.34 -2.86 19.22
CA THR A 87 -4.15 -2.71 17.77
C THR A 87 -4.58 -1.32 17.32
N PHE A 88 -4.27 -0.86 16.12
CA PHE A 88 -4.77 0.45 15.66
C PHE A 88 -6.26 0.42 15.29
N SER A 89 -7.02 1.47 15.61
CA SER A 89 -8.30 1.73 14.95
C SER A 89 -8.06 1.96 13.46
N MET A 90 -8.97 1.50 12.60
CA MET A 90 -8.88 1.83 11.17
C MET A 90 -9.10 3.31 10.91
N GLY A 91 -9.93 3.96 11.73
CA GLY A 91 -10.14 5.39 11.61
C GLY A 91 -10.97 6.01 12.72
N TYR A 92 -11.28 7.28 12.54
CA TYR A 92 -12.09 8.11 13.43
C TYR A 92 -13.02 9.00 12.62
N LYS A 93 -14.28 9.15 13.04
CA LYS A 93 -15.22 10.12 12.49
C LYS A 93 -15.57 11.14 13.58
N PRO A 94 -15.46 12.46 13.30
CA PRO A 94 -15.89 13.50 14.23
C PRO A 94 -17.30 13.30 14.81
N GLU A 95 -18.21 12.74 14.01
CA GLU A 95 -19.62 12.56 14.38
C GLU A 95 -19.87 11.36 15.30
N SER A 96 -19.05 10.30 15.19
CA SER A 96 -19.34 9.00 15.80
C SER A 96 -18.17 8.37 16.58
N GLY A 97 -17.02 9.04 16.61
CA GLY A 97 -15.82 8.56 17.29
C GLY A 97 -15.02 7.55 16.47
N PHE A 98 -14.24 6.72 17.16
CA PHE A 98 -13.41 5.71 16.53
C PHE A 98 -14.24 4.59 15.87
N LEU A 99 -13.77 4.12 14.72
CA LEU A 99 -14.34 2.97 14.03
C LEU A 99 -14.20 1.70 14.90
N LYS A 100 -15.17 0.79 14.76
CA LYS A 100 -15.09 -0.54 15.39
C LYS A 100 -14.02 -1.41 14.75
N ALA A 101 -13.76 -1.22 13.46
CA ALA A 101 -12.80 -2.00 12.70
C ALA A 101 -11.36 -1.61 13.08
N ARG A 102 -10.47 -2.60 13.14
CA ARG A 102 -9.10 -2.45 13.65
C ARG A 102 -8.10 -3.20 12.79
N TRP A 103 -6.89 -2.66 12.70
CA TRP A 103 -5.74 -3.30 12.07
C TRP A 103 -5.19 -4.43 12.94
N SER A 104 -5.95 -5.53 12.98
CA SER A 104 -5.79 -6.63 13.93
C SER A 104 -5.41 -7.96 13.29
N THR A 105 -5.32 -8.01 11.96
CA THR A 105 -4.90 -9.18 11.19
C THR A 105 -4.00 -8.71 10.05
N TYR A 106 -2.99 -9.51 9.68
CA TYR A 106 -2.05 -9.20 8.61
C TYR A 106 -2.77 -8.78 7.30
N CYS A 107 -2.45 -7.57 6.86
CA CYS A 107 -2.92 -6.95 5.62
C CYS A 107 -1.89 -5.86 5.24
N GLU A 108 -2.31 -4.75 4.61
CA GLU A 108 -1.48 -3.58 4.25
C GLU A 108 -0.87 -2.82 5.46
N LEU A 109 -1.27 -3.17 6.69
CA LEU A 109 -1.00 -2.44 7.94
C LEU A 109 0.46 -2.28 8.37
N MET A 110 1.44 -2.95 7.73
CA MET A 110 2.78 -3.06 8.32
C MET A 110 3.47 -1.69 8.44
N MET A 111 3.36 -0.84 7.42
CA MET A 111 3.91 0.52 7.43
C MET A 111 3.33 1.36 8.57
N LEU A 112 2.06 1.18 8.92
CA LEU A 112 1.40 1.92 10.00
C LEU A 112 2.05 1.61 11.34
N TYR A 113 2.25 0.33 11.65
CA TYR A 113 2.92 -0.06 12.90
C TYR A 113 4.38 0.34 12.91
N LEU A 114 5.11 0.17 11.81
CA LEU A 114 6.54 0.51 11.76
C LEU A 114 6.75 2.03 11.85
N LEU A 115 5.95 2.85 11.17
CA LEU A 115 6.01 4.30 11.33
C LEU A 115 5.68 4.74 12.76
N ALA A 116 4.71 4.10 13.42
CA ALA A 116 4.38 4.41 14.81
C ALA A 116 5.50 4.02 15.79
N ILE A 117 6.14 2.87 15.59
CA ILE A 117 7.27 2.41 16.42
C ILE A 117 8.51 3.30 16.19
N GLY A 118 8.73 3.77 14.97
CA GLY A 118 9.85 4.63 14.61
C GLY A 118 9.71 6.09 15.02
N SER A 119 8.54 6.51 15.53
CA SER A 119 8.28 7.90 15.88
C SER A 119 9.09 8.33 17.10
N THR A 120 9.63 9.54 17.08
CA THR A 120 10.42 10.11 18.19
C THR A 120 9.61 11.03 19.10
N THR A 121 8.40 11.43 18.70
CA THR A 121 7.54 12.36 19.44
C THR A 121 6.38 11.65 20.12
N HIS A 122 5.69 10.77 19.39
CA HIS A 122 4.53 10.05 19.88
C HIS A 122 4.63 8.54 19.57
N PRO A 123 5.69 7.83 19.99
CA PRO A 123 5.82 6.41 19.67
C PRO A 123 4.75 5.54 20.31
N ILE A 124 4.52 4.38 19.70
CA ILE A 124 3.96 3.22 20.41
C ILE A 124 5.09 2.28 20.84
N GLU A 125 4.84 1.46 21.87
CA GLU A 125 5.81 0.44 22.30
C GLU A 125 6.06 -0.60 21.19
N PRO A 126 7.33 -1.01 20.94
CA PRO A 126 7.64 -2.01 19.90
C PRO A 126 6.90 -3.34 20.04
N THR A 127 6.46 -3.68 21.26
CA THR A 127 5.67 -4.89 21.54
C THR A 127 4.33 -4.92 20.79
N TYR A 128 3.79 -3.77 20.38
CA TYR A 128 2.55 -3.68 19.59
C TYR A 128 2.66 -4.39 18.24
N TRP A 129 3.87 -4.55 17.68
CA TRP A 129 4.10 -5.35 16.48
C TRP A 129 3.56 -6.79 16.60
N GLN A 130 3.47 -7.33 17.83
CA GLN A 130 3.02 -8.69 18.07
C GLN A 130 1.49 -8.83 18.13
N ASN A 131 0.74 -7.73 18.17
CA ASN A 131 -0.67 -7.74 18.54
C ASN A 131 -1.64 -8.03 17.39
N PHE A 132 -1.21 -7.98 16.13
CA PHE A 132 -2.04 -8.39 14.99
C PHE A 132 -1.84 -9.88 14.65
N ALA A 133 -2.94 -10.54 14.32
CA ALA A 133 -2.97 -11.94 13.92
C ALA A 133 -2.25 -12.15 12.58
N ARG A 134 -1.60 -13.31 12.44
CA ARG A 134 -0.85 -13.71 11.25
C ARG A 134 -1.35 -15.08 10.78
N PRO A 135 -2.57 -15.17 10.23
CA PRO A 135 -3.12 -16.41 9.72
C PRO A 135 -2.36 -16.87 8.47
N TYR A 136 -2.32 -18.18 8.25
CA TYR A 136 -1.72 -18.78 7.05
C TYR A 136 -2.81 -19.23 6.09
N ILE A 137 -2.60 -18.96 4.80
CA ILE A 137 -3.34 -19.57 3.69
C ILE A 137 -2.45 -20.64 3.06
N ASN A 138 -3.07 -21.76 2.68
CA ASN A 138 -2.43 -22.82 1.91
C ASN A 138 -3.20 -23.00 0.61
N TYR A 139 -2.55 -22.80 -0.54
CA TYR A 139 -3.18 -22.94 -1.85
C TYR A 139 -2.16 -23.35 -2.90
N ALA A 140 -2.51 -24.33 -3.75
CA ALA A 140 -1.68 -24.81 -4.85
C ALA A 140 -0.21 -25.12 -4.45
N GLY A 141 0.00 -25.65 -3.24
CA GLY A 141 1.33 -25.98 -2.71
C GLY A 141 2.11 -24.79 -2.10
N PHE A 142 1.55 -23.58 -2.13
CA PHE A 142 2.12 -22.40 -1.48
C PHE A 142 1.49 -22.17 -0.11
N ARG A 143 2.33 -21.84 0.87
CA ARG A 143 1.91 -21.43 2.22
C ARG A 143 2.43 -20.03 2.50
N TYR A 144 1.55 -19.11 2.87
CA TYR A 144 1.89 -17.71 3.13
C TYR A 144 0.95 -17.10 4.18
N LEU A 145 1.45 -16.09 4.91
CA LEU A 145 0.65 -15.24 5.79
C LEU A 145 -0.25 -14.34 4.97
N SER A 146 -1.54 -14.39 5.22
CA SER A 146 -2.52 -13.49 4.63
C SER A 146 -3.84 -13.62 5.37
N ASP A 147 -4.56 -12.51 5.54
CA ASP A 147 -6.00 -12.56 5.79
C ASP A 147 -6.75 -12.86 4.48
N LEU A 148 -8.08 -12.97 4.57
CA LEU A 148 -8.98 -12.91 3.41
C LEU A 148 -8.95 -11.51 2.80
N ALA A 149 -7.92 -11.23 2.01
CA ALA A 149 -7.66 -9.91 1.47
C ALA A 149 -7.15 -9.96 0.02
N PRO A 150 -7.37 -8.90 -0.77
CA PRO A 150 -6.80 -8.75 -2.10
C PRO A 150 -5.27 -8.65 -2.10
N LEU A 151 -4.67 -8.81 -3.29
CA LEU A 151 -3.22 -8.91 -3.44
C LEU A 151 -2.45 -7.65 -3.01
N PHE A 152 -3.06 -6.45 -3.09
CA PHE A 152 -2.42 -5.18 -2.72
C PHE A 152 -1.88 -5.18 -1.28
N THR A 153 -2.46 -5.98 -0.38
CA THR A 153 -2.01 -6.10 1.01
C THR A 153 -0.57 -6.59 1.15
N HIS A 154 -0.06 -7.30 0.14
CA HIS A 154 1.34 -7.76 0.04
C HIS A 154 2.28 -6.77 -0.64
N GLN A 155 1.75 -5.63 -1.10
CA GLN A 155 2.45 -4.67 -1.95
C GLN A 155 2.69 -3.33 -1.25
N TYR A 156 1.68 -2.76 -0.60
CA TYR A 156 1.73 -1.36 -0.16
C TYR A 156 2.87 -1.09 0.83
N SER A 157 2.96 -1.88 1.91
CA SER A 157 4.06 -1.73 2.88
C SER A 157 5.43 -2.01 2.26
N HIS A 158 5.49 -3.00 1.37
CA HIS A 158 6.71 -3.39 0.65
C HIS A 158 7.15 -2.38 -0.39
N ALA A 159 6.34 -1.38 -0.75
CA ALA A 159 6.78 -0.34 -1.68
C ALA A 159 7.87 0.57 -1.07
N TRP A 160 7.86 0.73 0.26
CA TRP A 160 8.80 1.60 0.97
C TRP A 160 9.73 0.83 1.90
N PHE A 161 9.20 -0.07 2.73
CA PHE A 161 10.03 -0.86 3.63
C PHE A 161 10.71 -1.99 2.87
N ASP A 162 12.04 -2.02 2.91
CA ASP A 162 12.81 -3.08 2.28
C ASP A 162 12.87 -4.31 3.18
N PHE A 163 11.96 -5.26 2.93
CA PHE A 163 11.91 -6.54 3.65
C PHE A 163 12.83 -7.61 3.05
N ARG A 164 13.60 -7.31 2.00
CA ARG A 164 14.50 -8.29 1.38
C ARG A 164 15.60 -8.63 2.36
N ASN A 165 15.92 -9.92 2.44
CA ASN A 165 16.92 -10.46 3.38
C ASN A 165 16.64 -10.09 4.85
N GLN A 166 15.39 -9.79 5.20
CA GLN A 166 14.97 -9.49 6.57
C GLN A 166 13.88 -10.48 6.98
N ARG A 167 13.89 -10.85 8.27
CA ARG A 167 12.82 -11.62 8.90
C ARG A 167 12.63 -11.14 10.33
N ASP A 168 11.43 -11.31 10.85
CA ASP A 168 11.20 -11.22 12.29
C ASP A 168 11.04 -12.63 12.88
N ARG A 169 10.55 -12.71 14.13
CA ARG A 169 10.24 -13.99 14.79
C ARG A 169 9.17 -14.83 14.10
N TYR A 170 8.39 -14.26 13.18
CA TYR A 170 7.28 -14.91 12.50
C TYR A 170 7.71 -15.39 11.10
N VAL A 171 8.10 -14.48 10.21
CA VAL A 171 8.39 -14.81 8.79
C VAL A 171 9.42 -13.86 8.16
N ASN A 172 9.92 -14.27 6.98
CA ASN A 172 10.46 -13.35 5.99
C ASN A 172 9.31 -12.82 5.14
N TYR A 173 8.97 -11.54 5.29
CA TYR A 173 7.79 -10.95 4.62
C TYR A 173 7.98 -10.73 3.12
N PHE A 174 9.21 -10.61 2.62
CA PHE A 174 9.45 -10.55 1.18
C PHE A 174 9.17 -11.91 0.53
N GLN A 175 9.70 -12.99 1.10
CA GLN A 175 9.41 -14.35 0.64
C GLN A 175 7.94 -14.72 0.83
N ASN A 176 7.30 -14.17 1.87
CA ASN A 176 5.85 -14.30 2.06
C ASN A 176 5.07 -13.72 0.87
N SER A 177 5.39 -12.49 0.44
CA SER A 177 4.75 -11.87 -0.73
C SER A 177 5.06 -12.61 -2.03
N VAL A 178 6.27 -13.16 -2.20
CA VAL A 178 6.58 -14.06 -3.33
C VAL A 178 5.66 -15.28 -3.35
N ALA A 179 5.47 -15.94 -2.20
CA ALA A 179 4.57 -17.08 -2.10
C ALA A 179 3.09 -16.69 -2.33
N ALA A 180 2.67 -15.54 -1.81
CA ALA A 180 1.32 -15.01 -2.01
C ALA A 180 1.03 -14.69 -3.47
N THR A 181 1.94 -14.01 -4.18
CA THR A 181 1.77 -13.69 -5.60
C THR A 181 1.79 -14.97 -6.47
N ARG A 182 2.62 -15.98 -6.15
CA ARG A 182 2.58 -17.30 -6.82
C ARG A 182 1.24 -18.00 -6.63
N ALA A 183 0.73 -18.02 -5.39
CA ALA A 183 -0.56 -18.58 -5.06
C ALA A 183 -1.70 -17.84 -5.78
N HIS A 184 -1.63 -16.51 -5.84
CA HIS A 184 -2.60 -15.67 -6.54
C HIS A 184 -2.61 -15.92 -8.04
N LYS A 185 -1.44 -15.99 -8.68
CA LYS A 185 -1.34 -16.37 -10.10
C LYS A 185 -1.98 -17.74 -10.34
N ALA A 186 -1.63 -18.75 -9.53
CA ALA A 186 -2.22 -20.09 -9.64
C ALA A 186 -3.74 -20.06 -9.45
N PHE A 187 -4.22 -19.23 -8.52
CA PHE A 187 -5.65 -19.04 -8.26
C PHE A 187 -6.38 -18.43 -9.47
N CYS A 188 -5.82 -17.40 -10.10
CA CYS A 188 -6.37 -16.81 -11.32
C CYS A 188 -6.42 -17.85 -12.45
N LEU A 189 -5.33 -18.57 -12.70
CA LEU A 189 -5.27 -19.60 -13.74
C LEU A 189 -6.24 -20.78 -13.51
N ALA A 190 -6.68 -21.00 -12.27
CA ALA A 190 -7.68 -22.01 -11.95
C ALA A 190 -9.13 -21.56 -12.26
N GLN A 191 -9.37 -20.28 -12.56
CA GLN A 191 -10.71 -19.81 -12.96
C GLN A 191 -10.96 -20.15 -14.42
N ALA A 192 -11.91 -21.06 -14.64
CA ALA A 192 -12.16 -21.70 -15.93
C ALA A 192 -12.21 -20.70 -17.11
N ASN A 193 -11.16 -20.71 -17.93
CA ASN A 193 -11.01 -19.91 -19.16
C ASN A 193 -11.12 -18.39 -19.00
N GLN A 194 -10.98 -17.85 -17.78
CA GLN A 194 -11.02 -16.41 -17.53
C GLN A 194 -9.64 -15.75 -17.60
N TYR A 195 -8.59 -16.48 -17.23
CA TYR A 195 -7.23 -15.96 -17.14
C TYR A 195 -6.20 -16.85 -17.85
N SER A 196 -5.04 -16.28 -18.17
CA SER A 196 -3.91 -16.96 -18.79
C SER A 196 -2.59 -16.41 -18.26
N ASP A 197 -1.46 -17.03 -18.63
CA ASP A 197 -0.12 -16.52 -18.26
C ASP A 197 0.14 -15.07 -18.74
N ASP A 198 -0.56 -14.64 -19.78
CA ASP A 198 -0.44 -13.31 -20.39
C ASP A 198 -1.52 -12.32 -19.88
N TYR A 199 -2.46 -12.80 -19.08
CA TYR A 199 -3.63 -12.06 -18.65
C TYR A 199 -4.13 -12.60 -17.31
N TRP A 200 -3.59 -12.10 -16.20
CA TRP A 200 -3.99 -12.45 -14.84
C TRP A 200 -3.72 -11.30 -13.88
N GLY A 201 -4.32 -11.40 -12.69
CA GLY A 201 -4.11 -10.47 -11.59
C GLY A 201 -5.38 -9.69 -11.30
N VAL A 202 -5.88 -9.84 -10.08
CA VAL A 202 -7.03 -9.12 -9.56
C VAL A 202 -6.72 -8.66 -8.14
N THR A 203 -7.06 -7.41 -7.86
CA THR A 203 -6.92 -6.80 -6.54
C THR A 203 -8.02 -5.76 -6.39
N ALA A 204 -8.22 -5.16 -5.20
CA ALA A 204 -9.27 -4.16 -5.03
C ALA A 204 -9.16 -3.05 -6.09
N SER A 205 -10.27 -2.77 -6.78
CA SER A 205 -10.32 -1.90 -7.95
C SER A 205 -11.76 -1.48 -8.22
N ASP A 206 -11.95 -0.61 -9.19
CA ASP A 206 -13.23 -0.47 -9.86
C ASP A 206 -13.61 -1.73 -10.65
N SER A 207 -14.90 -1.85 -10.94
CA SER A 207 -15.49 -2.90 -11.76
C SER A 207 -16.70 -2.35 -12.49
N ILE A 208 -17.25 -3.12 -13.44
CA ILE A 208 -18.50 -2.77 -14.12
C ILE A 208 -19.70 -2.52 -13.17
N ALA A 209 -19.63 -3.03 -11.94
CA ALA A 209 -20.65 -2.85 -10.91
C ALA A 209 -20.26 -1.83 -9.82
N GLY A 210 -19.19 -1.06 -10.02
CA GLY A 210 -18.58 -0.16 -9.04
C GLY A 210 -17.40 -0.79 -8.30
N TYR A 211 -16.90 -0.09 -7.28
CA TYR A 211 -15.72 -0.51 -6.53
C TYR A 211 -15.89 -1.84 -5.79
N THR A 212 -14.90 -2.73 -5.88
CA THR A 212 -14.94 -4.04 -5.24
C THR A 212 -13.57 -4.47 -4.72
N ALA A 213 -13.56 -5.02 -3.50
CA ALA A 213 -12.41 -5.75 -2.97
C ALA A 213 -12.53 -7.22 -3.41
N TRP A 214 -11.92 -7.56 -4.54
CA TRP A 214 -11.89 -8.91 -5.11
C TRP A 214 -10.50 -9.51 -5.19
N GLY A 215 -10.44 -10.83 -5.19
CA GLY A 215 -9.19 -11.57 -5.27
C GLY A 215 -9.28 -12.98 -4.74
N GLY A 216 -8.16 -13.47 -4.26
CA GLY A 216 -8.03 -14.77 -3.62
C GLY A 216 -6.60 -15.27 -3.68
N PRO A 217 -6.33 -16.51 -3.25
CA PRO A 217 -7.25 -17.47 -2.63
C PRO A 217 -7.43 -17.26 -1.09
N PRO A 218 -8.58 -17.66 -0.48
CA PRO A 218 -9.78 -18.15 -1.15
C PRO A 218 -10.52 -17.01 -1.86
N MET A 219 -11.50 -17.37 -2.70
CA MET A 219 -12.20 -16.39 -3.54
C MET A 219 -12.88 -15.30 -2.70
N LEU A 220 -12.60 -14.05 -3.05
CA LEU A 220 -13.18 -12.84 -2.48
C LEU A 220 -13.76 -12.01 -3.63
N GLY A 221 -14.98 -11.49 -3.45
CA GLY A 221 -15.67 -10.75 -4.50
C GLY A 221 -16.07 -11.64 -5.69
N ARG A 222 -16.49 -11.00 -6.79
CA ARG A 222 -16.97 -11.67 -7.99
C ARG A 222 -15.86 -11.74 -9.05
N ILE A 223 -15.13 -12.85 -9.08
CA ILE A 223 -14.14 -13.10 -10.13
C ILE A 223 -14.84 -13.40 -11.45
N ASP A 224 -14.79 -12.47 -12.39
CA ASP A 224 -15.59 -12.50 -13.62
C ASP A 224 -14.76 -12.47 -14.91
N GLY A 225 -13.43 -12.47 -14.81
CA GLY A 225 -12.52 -12.38 -15.95
C GLY A 225 -11.95 -10.99 -16.19
N SER A 226 -12.33 -9.98 -15.41
CA SER A 226 -11.63 -8.70 -15.43
C SER A 226 -10.22 -8.85 -14.86
N VAL A 227 -9.29 -7.98 -15.29
CA VAL A 227 -7.95 -7.84 -14.72
C VAL A 227 -7.75 -6.45 -14.16
N VAL A 228 -6.88 -6.38 -13.16
CA VAL A 228 -6.45 -5.15 -12.52
C VAL A 228 -4.93 -5.06 -12.68
N PRO A 229 -4.41 -4.24 -13.62
CA PRO A 229 -2.98 -4.19 -13.92
C PRO A 229 -2.09 -3.91 -12.71
N SER A 230 -2.60 -3.19 -11.71
CA SER A 230 -1.90 -2.91 -10.45
C SER A 230 -1.56 -4.19 -9.67
N ALA A 231 -2.33 -5.27 -9.81
CA ALA A 231 -2.03 -6.56 -9.18
C ALA A 231 -0.69 -7.14 -9.68
N ALA A 232 -0.46 -7.12 -10.99
CA ALA A 232 0.79 -7.57 -11.58
C ALA A 232 1.91 -6.54 -11.39
N ALA A 233 1.63 -5.25 -11.62
CA ALA A 233 2.62 -4.17 -11.50
C ALA A 233 3.15 -3.99 -10.08
N GLY A 234 2.26 -3.99 -9.08
CA GLY A 234 2.62 -3.96 -7.66
C GLY A 234 3.38 -5.19 -7.18
N SER A 235 3.39 -6.28 -7.97
CA SER A 235 4.09 -7.53 -7.66
C SER A 235 5.39 -7.73 -8.45
N LEU A 236 5.81 -6.74 -9.24
CA LEU A 236 7.01 -6.81 -10.09
C LEU A 236 8.27 -7.28 -9.36
N PRO A 237 8.61 -6.80 -8.14
CA PRO A 237 9.78 -7.30 -7.43
C PRO A 237 9.64 -8.73 -6.88
N PHE A 238 8.41 -9.26 -6.76
CA PHE A 238 8.16 -10.59 -6.20
C PHE A 238 8.22 -11.68 -7.26
N LEU A 239 7.58 -11.46 -8.42
CA LEU A 239 7.61 -12.37 -9.58
C LEU A 239 7.97 -11.58 -10.86
N PRO A 240 9.23 -11.17 -11.04
CA PRO A 240 9.58 -10.23 -12.11
C PRO A 240 9.25 -10.73 -13.51
N GLN A 241 9.55 -12.00 -13.82
CA GLN A 241 9.36 -12.53 -15.16
C GLN A 241 7.88 -12.67 -15.51
N GLU A 242 7.10 -13.25 -14.61
CA GLU A 242 5.67 -13.47 -14.82
C GLU A 242 4.90 -12.16 -14.86
N CYS A 243 5.15 -11.25 -13.92
CA CYS A 243 4.47 -9.96 -13.88
C CYS A 243 4.83 -9.09 -15.10
N LEU A 244 6.10 -9.04 -15.51
CA LEU A 244 6.51 -8.28 -16.69
C LEU A 244 5.88 -8.86 -17.96
N ARG A 245 5.89 -10.18 -18.12
CA ARG A 245 5.23 -10.86 -19.26
C ARG A 245 3.76 -10.46 -19.35
N THR A 246 3.04 -10.54 -18.25
CA THR A 246 1.62 -10.20 -18.19
C THR A 246 1.36 -8.74 -18.54
N LEU A 247 2.11 -7.79 -17.95
CA LEU A 247 1.95 -6.37 -18.25
C LEU A 247 2.30 -6.03 -19.70
N MET A 248 3.37 -6.61 -20.24
CA MET A 248 3.75 -6.39 -21.65
C MET A 248 2.68 -6.95 -22.60
N ALA A 249 2.14 -8.13 -22.32
CA ALA A 249 1.09 -8.73 -23.15
C ALA A 249 -0.24 -7.95 -23.05
N MET A 250 -0.62 -7.49 -21.85
CA MET A 250 -1.77 -6.60 -21.67
C MET A 250 -1.61 -5.32 -22.48
N ARG A 251 -0.43 -4.70 -22.41
CA ARG A 251 -0.14 -3.49 -23.19
C ARG A 251 -0.22 -3.78 -24.68
N GLU A 252 0.50 -4.78 -25.19
CA GLU A 252 0.53 -5.10 -26.62
C GLU A 252 -0.87 -5.39 -27.20
N ARG A 253 -1.72 -6.11 -26.47
CA ARG A 253 -3.04 -6.53 -26.96
C ARG A 253 -4.12 -5.46 -26.80
N TYR A 254 -4.04 -4.66 -25.75
CA TYR A 254 -5.12 -3.77 -25.34
C TYR A 254 -4.71 -2.30 -25.28
N GLU A 255 -3.56 -1.90 -25.86
CA GLU A 255 -3.02 -0.53 -25.80
C GLU A 255 -4.07 0.53 -26.15
N GLN A 256 -4.90 0.26 -27.17
CA GLN A 256 -5.88 1.23 -27.68
C GLN A 256 -6.94 1.62 -26.65
N ASN A 257 -7.33 0.71 -25.75
CA ASN A 257 -8.46 0.90 -24.83
C ASN A 257 -8.03 0.90 -23.35
N ALA A 258 -7.00 0.13 -23.02
CA ALA A 258 -6.54 -0.08 -21.65
C ALA A 258 -5.33 0.77 -21.28
N TRP A 259 -4.72 1.52 -22.21
CA TRP A 259 -3.53 2.34 -21.96
C TRP A 259 -3.73 3.79 -22.40
N GLY A 260 -3.60 4.71 -21.46
CA GLY A 260 -3.82 6.14 -21.68
C GLY A 260 -2.69 7.03 -21.16
N ARG A 261 -3.02 8.30 -20.94
CA ARG A 261 -2.07 9.35 -20.50
C ARG A 261 -1.30 8.97 -19.23
N TYR A 262 -1.94 8.24 -18.32
CA TYR A 262 -1.40 7.92 -17.00
C TYR A 262 -0.88 6.49 -16.87
N GLY A 263 -0.87 5.70 -17.96
CA GLY A 263 -0.55 4.28 -17.93
C GLY A 263 -1.79 3.43 -18.18
N PHE A 264 -1.88 2.28 -17.52
CA PHE A 264 -3.06 1.44 -17.62
C PHE A 264 -4.28 2.11 -16.97
N VAL A 265 -5.47 1.81 -17.50
CA VAL A 265 -6.75 2.02 -16.79
C VAL A 265 -6.80 1.14 -15.53
N ASP A 266 -7.67 1.47 -14.58
CA ASP A 266 -7.73 0.78 -13.27
C ASP A 266 -8.01 -0.72 -13.40
N ALA A 267 -9.05 -1.07 -14.16
CA ALA A 267 -9.40 -2.44 -14.48
C ALA A 267 -10.00 -2.55 -15.88
N PHE A 268 -9.99 -3.76 -16.47
CA PHE A 268 -10.66 -3.99 -17.74
C PHE A 268 -11.00 -5.47 -17.98
N HIS A 269 -12.01 -5.70 -18.81
CA HIS A 269 -12.56 -7.00 -19.19
C HIS A 269 -12.86 -7.03 -20.70
N PRO A 270 -11.89 -7.42 -21.55
CA PRO A 270 -12.02 -7.36 -23.00
C PRO A 270 -13.19 -8.16 -23.59
N THR A 271 -13.48 -9.35 -23.06
CA THR A 271 -14.61 -10.19 -23.52
C THR A 271 -15.98 -9.59 -23.21
N SER A 272 -16.06 -8.65 -22.26
CA SER A 272 -17.27 -7.90 -21.94
C SER A 272 -17.27 -6.48 -22.52
N ASP A 273 -16.27 -6.15 -23.37
CA ASP A 273 -16.05 -4.81 -23.94
C ASP A 273 -16.08 -3.69 -22.88
N TRP A 274 -15.51 -3.96 -21.70
CA TRP A 274 -15.46 -3.01 -20.60
C TRP A 274 -14.02 -2.65 -20.28
N TYR A 275 -13.74 -1.35 -20.20
CA TYR A 275 -12.46 -0.77 -19.83
C TYR A 275 -12.78 0.41 -18.93
N ASP A 276 -12.10 0.49 -17.79
CA ASP A 276 -12.36 1.58 -16.87
C ASP A 276 -12.04 2.94 -17.50
N THR A 277 -12.87 3.93 -17.21
CA THR A 277 -12.62 5.32 -17.59
C THR A 277 -11.78 6.06 -16.55
N ASP A 278 -11.71 5.50 -15.34
CA ASP A 278 -11.05 6.11 -14.20
C ASP A 278 -9.60 5.62 -14.05
N ILE A 279 -8.83 6.43 -13.32
CA ILE A 279 -7.47 6.15 -12.91
C ILE A 279 -7.41 6.32 -11.40
N ILE A 280 -7.17 5.23 -10.68
CA ILE A 280 -7.10 5.26 -9.22
C ILE A 280 -5.65 5.48 -8.77
N GLY A 281 -5.45 6.47 -7.91
CA GLY A 281 -4.12 6.89 -7.46
C GLY A 281 -3.35 5.82 -6.68
N ILE A 282 -4.03 4.99 -5.89
CA ILE A 282 -3.39 3.90 -5.13
C ILE A 282 -2.88 2.78 -6.06
N ASP A 283 -3.61 2.49 -7.13
CA ASP A 283 -3.31 1.45 -8.11
C ASP A 283 -2.19 1.88 -9.07
N GLN A 284 -2.27 3.12 -9.56
CA GLN A 284 -1.21 3.68 -10.38
C GLN A 284 0.06 3.97 -9.57
N GLY A 285 -0.11 4.39 -8.31
CA GLY A 285 0.99 4.66 -7.38
C GLY A 285 1.80 3.41 -7.08
N ILE A 286 1.14 2.33 -6.66
CA ILE A 286 1.85 1.07 -6.35
C ILE A 286 2.57 0.50 -7.57
N SER A 287 1.94 0.62 -8.76
CA SER A 287 2.52 0.19 -10.03
C SER A 287 3.85 0.91 -10.32
N LEU A 288 3.87 2.24 -10.14
CA LEU A 288 5.06 3.05 -10.37
C LEU A 288 6.17 2.73 -9.36
N LEU A 289 5.85 2.69 -8.07
CA LEU A 289 6.83 2.48 -7.01
C LEU A 289 7.50 1.10 -7.13
N MET A 290 6.71 0.06 -7.40
CA MET A 290 7.23 -1.32 -7.48
C MET A 290 7.99 -1.58 -8.78
N ALA A 291 7.60 -0.94 -9.89
CA ALA A 291 8.41 -0.94 -11.11
C ALA A 291 9.79 -0.32 -10.86
N GLU A 292 9.86 0.82 -10.17
CA GLU A 292 11.15 1.46 -9.89
C GLU A 292 11.99 0.67 -8.88
N ASN A 293 11.37 0.05 -7.88
CA ASN A 293 12.07 -0.85 -6.96
C ASN A 293 12.68 -2.06 -7.68
N LEU A 294 11.97 -2.65 -8.65
CA LEU A 294 12.53 -3.72 -9.48
C LEU A 294 13.73 -3.22 -10.31
N ARG A 295 13.66 -2.00 -10.86
CA ARG A 295 14.68 -1.48 -11.78
C ARG A 295 15.97 -1.07 -11.09
N THR A 296 15.87 -0.34 -9.98
CA THR A 296 17.01 0.36 -9.38
C THR A 296 17.05 0.25 -7.86
N GLU A 297 15.98 -0.26 -7.25
CA GLU A 297 15.75 -0.27 -5.81
C GLU A 297 15.67 1.14 -5.21
N PHE A 298 15.37 2.15 -6.04
CA PHE A 298 15.45 3.56 -5.63
C PHE A 298 14.52 3.88 -4.46
N VAL A 299 13.24 3.47 -4.50
CA VAL A 299 12.29 3.80 -3.42
C VAL A 299 12.75 3.16 -2.11
N TRP A 300 13.16 1.90 -2.14
CA TRP A 300 13.73 1.21 -0.98
C TRP A 300 14.98 1.90 -0.43
N LYS A 301 15.99 2.15 -1.27
CA LYS A 301 17.25 2.78 -0.85
C LYS A 301 17.01 4.18 -0.27
N THR A 302 16.16 4.96 -0.92
CA THR A 302 15.84 6.32 -0.48
C THR A 302 15.04 6.30 0.82
N PHE A 303 13.92 5.59 0.88
CA PHE A 303 13.07 5.56 2.08
C PHE A 303 13.81 4.99 3.29
N MET A 304 14.51 3.87 3.12
CA MET A 304 15.24 3.21 4.19
C MET A 304 16.51 3.97 4.61
N SER A 305 16.95 5.01 3.89
CA SER A 305 18.03 5.88 4.36
C SER A 305 17.61 6.78 5.53
N ASN A 306 16.31 6.95 5.77
CA ASN A 306 15.80 7.64 6.96
C ASN A 306 16.08 6.81 8.23
N PRO A 307 16.46 7.44 9.36
CA PRO A 307 16.73 6.73 10.60
C PRO A 307 15.48 6.08 11.22
N GLU A 308 14.31 6.69 11.04
CA GLU A 308 13.05 6.26 11.67
C GLU A 308 12.60 4.85 11.22
N PRO A 309 12.48 4.53 9.91
CA PRO A 309 12.11 3.18 9.48
C PRO A 309 13.18 2.12 9.82
N GLN A 310 14.47 2.46 9.81
CA GLN A 310 15.53 1.52 10.23
C GLN A 310 15.42 1.17 11.71
N ALA A 311 15.25 2.20 12.56
CA ALA A 311 15.05 2.00 13.99
C ALA A 311 13.79 1.18 14.26
N ALA A 312 12.69 1.48 13.57
CA ALA A 312 11.44 0.76 13.69
C ALA A 312 11.59 -0.74 13.38
N MET A 313 12.22 -1.10 12.25
CA MET A 313 12.44 -2.50 11.90
C MET A 313 13.28 -3.23 12.94
N LYS A 314 14.36 -2.61 13.43
CA LYS A 314 15.18 -3.19 14.50
C LYS A 314 14.38 -3.40 15.79
N LEU A 315 13.61 -2.39 16.21
CA LEU A 315 12.77 -2.44 17.41
C LEU A 315 11.65 -3.49 17.30
N ALA A 316 11.08 -3.66 16.11
CA ALA A 316 10.09 -4.70 15.81
C ALA A 316 10.71 -6.12 15.72
N GLY A 317 12.03 -6.24 15.83
CA GLY A 317 12.75 -7.53 15.88
C GLY A 317 13.16 -8.09 14.52
N PHE A 318 13.21 -7.26 13.47
CA PHE A 318 13.73 -7.67 12.17
C PHE A 318 15.26 -7.88 12.23
N HIS A 319 15.72 -8.94 11.58
CA HIS A 319 17.12 -9.33 11.48
C HIS A 319 17.37 -10.07 10.16
N THR A 320 18.64 -10.11 9.74
CA THR A 320 19.13 -10.84 8.56
C THR A 320 19.42 -12.31 8.88
#